data_AF-A0A8T6V4G9-F1
#
_entry.id   AF-A0A8T6V4G9-F1
#
_cell.length_a   1.000
_cell.length_b   1.000
_cell.length_c   1.000
_cell.angle_alpha   90.00
_cell.angle_beta   90.00
_cell.angle_gamma   90.00
#
_symmetry.space_group_name_H-M   'P 1'
#
loop_
_entity.id
_entity.type
_entity.pdbx_description
1 polymer ?
#
loop_
_entity_poly.entity_id
_entity_poly.type
_entity_poly.pdbx_seq_one_letter_code
_entity_poly.pdbx_strand_id
1 'polypeptide(L)'
;QVLIVFLLALPFGFTPNTNIGGILLAFLLMAIFSLSSVGLGLITATIAKSSGTATGLSFIFILPQMFFGTFIPITDTTRFIAMALPSYYATDAISSIYSGASLFSNNILIDFAFI
;
A
#
# COMPACT_ATOMS: atom_id res chain seq x y z
N GLN A 1 -8.70 13.84 -1.35
CA GLN A 1 -8.35 13.45 0.04
C GLN A 1 -6.85 13.27 0.24
N VAL A 2 -6.16 12.42 -0.54
CA VAL A 2 -4.72 12.09 -0.35
C VAL A 2 -3.79 13.31 -0.25
N LEU A 3 -3.93 14.29 -1.16
CA LEU A 3 -3.12 15.52 -1.14
C LEU A 3 -3.25 16.29 0.18
N ILE A 4 -4.46 16.38 0.71
CA ILE A 4 -4.74 17.09 1.97
C ILE A 4 -4.05 16.39 3.13
N VAL A 5 -4.14 15.06 3.19
CA VAL A 5 -3.49 14.24 4.23
C VAL A 5 -1.97 14.41 4.17
N PHE A 6 -1.38 14.37 2.98
CA PHE A 6 0.06 14.57 2.80
C PHE A 6 0.51 15.96 3.28
N LEU A 7 -0.20 17.02 2.88
CA LEU A 7 0.13 18.39 3.29
C LEU A 7 0.00 18.59 4.80
N LEU A 8 -0.99 17.95 5.43
CA LEU A 8 -1.15 17.99 6.88
C LEU A 8 -0.06 17.18 7.62
N ALA A 9 0.46 16.10 7.04
CA ALA A 9 1.52 15.32 7.68
C ALA A 9 2.80 16.14 7.95
N LEU A 10 3.13 17.09 7.07
CA LEU A 10 4.32 17.94 7.19
C LEU A 10 4.38 18.73 8.52
N PRO A 11 3.36 19.53 8.90
CA PRO A 11 3.34 20.20 10.21
C PRO A 11 3.22 19.24 11.41
N PHE A 12 2.78 17.99 11.20
CA PHE A 12 2.78 16.95 12.25
C PHE A 12 4.13 16.21 12.38
N GLY A 13 5.18 16.69 11.72
CA GLY A 13 6.55 16.17 11.88
C GLY A 13 6.96 15.12 10.85
N PHE A 14 6.18 14.88 9.80
CA PHE A 14 6.60 14.05 8.69
C PHE A 14 7.66 14.77 7.85
N THR A 15 8.90 14.29 7.90
CA THR A 15 10.03 14.82 7.12
C THR A 15 10.51 13.76 6.14
N PRO A 16 9.94 13.67 4.92
CA PRO A 16 10.36 12.66 3.96
C PRO A 16 11.79 12.95 3.47
N ASN A 17 12.67 11.96 3.54
CA ASN A 17 14.01 12.05 2.98
C ASN A 17 13.96 11.72 1.48
N THR A 18 13.21 12.48 0.70
CA THR A 18 13.08 12.25 -0.75
C THR A 18 12.88 13.56 -1.49
N ASN A 19 13.11 13.55 -2.80
CA ASN A 19 12.87 14.70 -3.66
C ASN A 19 11.43 14.72 -4.19
N ILE A 20 11.05 15.79 -4.90
CA ILE A 20 9.70 15.90 -5.46
C ILE A 20 9.36 14.76 -6.43
N GLY A 21 10.36 14.21 -7.13
CA GLY A 21 10.20 13.04 -8.00
C GLY A 21 9.82 11.78 -7.22
N GLY A 22 10.45 11.56 -6.06
CA GLY A 22 10.08 10.48 -5.14
C GLY A 22 8.68 10.62 -4.59
N ILE A 23 8.26 11.83 -4.22
CA ILE A 23 6.87 12.11 -3.81
C ILE A 23 5.91 11.72 -4.95
N LEU A 24 6.13 12.21 -6.18
CA LEU A 24 5.28 11.88 -7.32
C LEU A 24 5.24 10.38 -7.62
N LEU A 25 6.38 9.69 -7.51
CA LEU A 25 6.45 8.24 -7.68
C LEU A 25 5.65 7.50 -6.62
N ALA A 26 5.71 7.93 -5.35
CA ALA A 26 4.91 7.34 -4.28
C ALA A 26 3.39 7.53 -4.51
N PHE A 27 2.97 8.70 -5.03
CA PHE A 27 1.58 8.92 -5.42
C PHE A 27 1.14 8.00 -6.56
N LEU A 28 1.97 7.85 -7.60
CA LEU A 28 1.71 6.95 -8.71
C LEU A 28 1.59 5.50 -8.24
N LEU A 29 2.53 5.05 -7.41
CA LEU A 29 2.55 3.71 -6.84
C LEU A 29 1.28 3.43 -6.03
N MET A 30 0.88 4.36 -5.16
CA MET A 30 -0.34 4.21 -4.37
C MET A 30 -1.61 4.22 -5.23
N ALA A 31 -1.62 4.97 -6.34
CA ALA A 31 -2.72 4.92 -7.30
C ALA A 31 -2.84 3.54 -7.96
N ILE A 32 -1.71 2.92 -8.31
CA ILE A 32 -1.69 1.57 -8.88
C ILE A 32 -2.12 0.53 -7.83
N PHE A 33 -1.59 0.61 -6.61
CA PHE A 33 -2.01 -0.25 -5.49
C PHE A 33 -3.50 -0.15 -5.18
N SER A 34 -4.09 1.04 -5.35
CA SER A 34 -5.54 1.21 -5.18
C SER A 34 -6.35 0.35 -6.16
N LEU A 35 -5.82 0.06 -7.36
CA LEU A 35 -6.48 -0.82 -8.34
C LEU A 35 -6.57 -2.26 -7.83
N SER A 36 -5.52 -2.77 -7.17
CA SER A 36 -5.51 -4.11 -6.55
C SER A 36 -6.59 -4.19 -5.46
N SER A 37 -6.77 -3.11 -4.69
CA SER A 37 -7.85 -2.99 -3.70
C SER A 37 -9.24 -2.94 -4.34
N VAL A 38 -9.39 -2.22 -5.46
CA VAL A 38 -10.64 -2.20 -6.25
C VAL A 38 -10.98 -3.61 -6.76
N GLY A 39 -10.01 -4.36 -7.28
CA GLY A 39 -10.20 -5.73 -7.74
C GLY A 39 -10.74 -6.66 -6.64
N LEU A 40 -10.17 -6.59 -5.44
CA LEU A 40 -10.64 -7.36 -4.28
C LEU A 40 -12.06 -6.94 -3.83
N GLY A 41 -12.36 -5.64 -3.93
CA GLY A 41 -13.70 -5.11 -3.71
C GLY A 41 -14.71 -5.64 -4.74
N LEU A 42 -14.33 -5.73 -6.01
CA LEU A 42 -15.17 -6.29 -7.07
C LEU A 42 -15.44 -7.78 -6.86
N ILE A 43 -14.42 -8.57 -6.51
CA ILE A 43 -14.60 -9.99 -6.15
C ILE A 43 -15.65 -10.13 -5.04
N THR A 44 -15.52 -9.31 -4.00
CA THR A 44 -16.46 -9.28 -2.88
C THR A 44 -17.88 -8.88 -3.32
N ALA A 45 -17.99 -7.90 -4.22
CA ALA A 45 -19.27 -7.44 -4.74
C ALA A 45 -20.01 -8.52 -5.55
N THR A 46 -19.29 -9.42 -6.24
CA THR A 46 -19.93 -10.50 -7.02
C THR A 46 -20.66 -11.55 -6.16
N ILE A 47 -20.25 -11.72 -4.91
CA ILE A 47 -20.82 -12.72 -3.98
C ILE A 47 -21.77 -12.10 -2.96
N ALA A 48 -21.71 -10.78 -2.77
CA ALA A 48 -22.50 -10.09 -1.76
C ALA A 48 -23.96 -9.90 -2.21
N LYS A 49 -24.90 -10.14 -1.30
CA LYS A 49 -26.35 -9.95 -1.55
C LYS A 49 -26.83 -8.52 -1.30
N SER A 50 -25.99 -7.69 -0.70
CA SER A 50 -26.26 -6.28 -0.42
C SER A 50 -24.95 -5.51 -0.31
N SER A 51 -25.00 -4.19 -0.44
CA SER A 51 -23.83 -3.32 -0.23
C SER A 51 -23.25 -3.45 1.18
N GLY A 52 -24.10 -3.56 2.21
CA GLY A 52 -23.66 -3.77 3.59
C GLY A 52 -22.91 -5.10 3.77
N THR A 53 -23.38 -6.18 3.14
CA THR A 53 -22.69 -7.47 3.13
C THR A 53 -21.36 -7.39 2.38
N ALA A 54 -21.30 -6.65 1.27
CA ALA A 54 -20.06 -6.45 0.52
C ALA A 54 -19.01 -5.74 1.37
N THR A 55 -19.40 -4.68 2.09
CA THR A 55 -18.50 -4.00 3.03
C THR A 55 -17.98 -4.96 4.09
N GLY A 56 -18.86 -5.73 4.73
CA GLY A 56 -18.45 -6.71 5.75
C GLY A 56 -17.49 -7.78 5.22
N LEU A 57 -17.80 -8.36 4.06
CA LEU A 57 -16.96 -9.38 3.43
C LEU A 57 -15.61 -8.83 2.98
N SER A 58 -15.52 -7.55 2.60
CA SER A 58 -14.27 -6.94 2.14
C SER A 58 -13.18 -6.92 3.22
N PHE A 59 -13.56 -6.97 4.50
CA PHE A 59 -12.62 -7.06 5.62
C PHE A 59 -11.81 -8.36 5.63
N ILE A 60 -12.25 -9.42 4.93
CA ILE A 60 -11.44 -10.63 4.70
C ILE A 60 -10.14 -10.29 3.96
N PHE A 61 -10.17 -9.29 3.08
CA PHE A 61 -9.00 -8.83 2.34
C PHE A 61 -8.33 -7.63 3.02
N ILE A 62 -9.10 -6.67 3.52
CA ILE A 62 -8.56 -5.44 4.11
C ILE A 62 -7.75 -5.73 5.38
N LEU A 63 -8.23 -6.59 6.29
CA LEU A 63 -7.51 -6.83 7.56
C LEU A 63 -6.14 -7.47 7.36
N PRO A 64 -5.98 -8.57 6.59
CA PRO A 64 -4.66 -9.11 6.30
C PRO A 64 -3.73 -8.06 5.69
N GLN A 65 -4.24 -7.26 4.76
CA GLN A 65 -3.45 -6.21 4.10
C GLN A 65 -2.98 -5.13 5.08
N MET A 66 -3.80 -4.72 6.04
CA MET A 66 -3.43 -3.76 7.07
C MET A 66 -2.41 -4.34 8.06
N PHE A 67 -2.63 -5.57 8.52
CA PHE A 67 -1.74 -6.23 9.48
C PHE A 67 -0.35 -6.48 8.91
N PHE A 68 -0.28 -7.09 7.73
CA PHE A 68 0.99 -7.47 7.09
C PHE A 68 1.55 -6.40 6.14
N GLY A 69 0.81 -5.32 5.90
CA GLY A 69 1.31 -4.15 5.19
C GLY A 69 1.98 -3.18 6.15
N THR A 70 1.25 -2.72 7.18
CA THR A 70 1.66 -1.52 7.95
C THR A 70 1.60 -1.64 9.46
N PHE A 71 0.75 -2.50 10.03
CA PHE A 71 0.45 -2.45 11.47
C PHE A 71 1.29 -3.41 12.33
N ILE A 72 1.83 -4.47 11.74
CA ILE A 72 2.67 -5.45 12.44
C ILE A 72 4.02 -5.54 11.73
N PRO A 73 5.15 -5.59 12.47
CA PRO A 73 6.44 -5.83 11.86
C PRO A 73 6.49 -7.21 11.19
N ILE A 74 7.01 -7.26 9.97
CA ILE A 74 7.22 -8.52 9.25
C ILE A 74 8.46 -9.21 9.77
N THR A 75 8.29 -10.46 10.22
CA THR A 75 9.36 -11.35 10.65
C THR A 75 9.60 -12.43 9.60
N ASP A 76 10.65 -13.22 9.76
CA ASP A 76 10.95 -14.32 8.82
C ASP A 76 9.78 -15.31 8.70
N THR A 77 9.05 -15.54 9.79
CA THR A 77 7.89 -16.44 9.83
C THR A 77 6.67 -15.88 9.10
N THR A 78 6.44 -14.56 9.15
CA THR A 78 5.25 -13.92 8.55
C THR A 78 5.48 -13.42 7.13
N ARG A 79 6.75 -13.36 6.68
CA ARG A 79 7.13 -12.85 5.35
C ARG A 79 6.42 -13.55 4.21
N PHE A 80 6.26 -14.88 4.27
CA PHE A 80 5.60 -15.62 3.19
C PHE A 80 4.12 -15.22 3.00
N ILE A 81 3.43 -14.88 4.09
CA ILE A 81 2.03 -14.41 4.05
C ILE A 81 2.01 -12.98 3.52
N ALA A 82 2.92 -12.13 4.01
CA ALA A 82 3.00 -10.73 3.61
C ALA A 82 3.25 -10.61 2.09
N MET A 83 4.17 -11.39 1.54
CA MET A 83 4.47 -11.42 0.10
C MET A 83 3.28 -11.83 -0.78
N ALA A 84 2.27 -12.50 -0.24
CA ALA A 84 1.05 -12.81 -0.99
C ALA A 84 0.08 -11.61 -1.10
N LEU A 85 0.36 -10.52 -0.37
CA LEU A 85 -0.51 -9.35 -0.29
C LEU A 85 0.12 -8.17 -1.02
N PRO A 86 -0.64 -7.45 -1.88
CA PRO A 86 -0.10 -6.31 -2.63
C PRO A 86 0.36 -5.17 -1.70
N SER A 87 -0.17 -5.09 -0.47
CA SER A 87 0.21 -4.07 0.52
C SER A 87 1.63 -4.23 1.06
N TYR A 88 2.21 -5.42 0.97
CA TYR A 88 3.61 -5.67 1.35
C TYR A 88 4.54 -4.89 0.42
N TYR A 89 4.41 -5.10 -0.89
CA TYR A 89 5.19 -4.42 -1.91
C TYR A 89 4.94 -2.91 -1.89
N ALA A 90 3.69 -2.49 -1.70
CA ALA A 90 3.38 -1.06 -1.60
C ALA A 90 4.08 -0.39 -0.42
N THR A 91 4.13 -1.05 0.74
CA THR A 91 4.76 -0.49 1.94
C THR A 91 6.29 -0.49 1.83
N ASP A 92 6.88 -1.56 1.28
CA ASP A 92 8.34 -1.65 1.09
C ASP A 92 8.85 -0.57 0.14
N ALA A 93 8.17 -0.39 -1.00
CA ALA A 93 8.52 0.63 -1.98
C ALA A 93 8.38 2.05 -1.42
N ILE A 94 7.29 2.37 -0.73
CA ILE A 94 7.07 3.70 -0.13
C ILE A 94 8.12 3.98 0.94
N SER A 95 8.42 3.00 1.78
CA SER A 95 9.45 3.12 2.82
C SER A 95 10.82 3.37 2.18
N SER A 96 11.14 2.67 1.10
CA SER A 96 12.38 2.86 0.32
C SER A 96 12.45 4.26 -0.30
N ILE A 97 11.37 4.72 -0.93
CA ILE A 97 11.28 6.06 -1.56
C ILE A 97 11.49 7.16 -0.51
N TYR A 98 10.78 7.10 0.62
CA TYR A 98 10.84 8.13 1.67
C TYR A 98 12.10 8.06 2.53
N SER A 99 12.85 6.95 2.48
CA SER A 99 14.18 6.85 3.11
C SER A 99 15.30 7.44 2.24
N GLY A 100 15.02 7.78 0.98
CA GLY A 100 15.97 8.40 0.06
C GLY A 100 16.72 7.42 -0.83
N ALA A 101 16.19 6.20 -1.01
CA ALA A 101 16.74 5.27 -1.97
C ALA A 101 16.68 5.84 -3.40
N SER A 102 17.55 5.35 -4.29
CA SER A 102 17.47 5.68 -5.72
C SER A 102 16.09 5.27 -6.26
N LEU A 103 15.44 6.16 -7.01
CA LEU A 103 14.11 5.94 -7.58
C LEU A 103 14.06 4.74 -8.54
N PHE A 104 15.21 4.36 -9.10
CA PHE A 104 15.37 3.21 -9.98
C PHE A 104 16.11 2.05 -9.28
N SER A 105 16.07 2.02 -7.95
CA SER A 105 16.61 0.88 -7.21
C SER A 105 15.84 -0.39 -7.54
N ASN A 106 16.54 -1.53 -7.52
CA ASN A 106 15.97 -2.82 -7.90
C ASN A 106 14.76 -3.19 -7.03
N ASN A 107 14.77 -2.83 -5.74
CA ASN A 107 13.67 -3.10 -4.82
C ASN A 107 12.38 -2.40 -5.26
N ILE A 108 12.44 -1.08 -5.49
CA ILE A 108 11.27 -0.29 -5.91
C ILE A 108 10.71 -0.81 -7.24
N LEU A 109 11.58 -1.18 -8.19
CA LEU A 109 11.16 -1.71 -9.49
C LEU A 109 10.48 -3.08 -9.37
N ILE A 110 11.03 -3.96 -8.53
CA ILE A 110 10.43 -5.26 -8.24
C ILE A 110 9.07 -5.06 -7.58
N ASP A 111 8.99 -4.24 -6.54
CA ASP A 111 7.73 -3.97 -5.83
C ASP A 111 6.66 -3.43 -6.78
N PHE A 112 7.04 -2.53 -7.71
CA PHE A 112 6.14 -2.01 -8.73
C PHE A 112 5.55 -3.09 -9.63
N ALA A 113 6.29 -4.17 -9.89
CA ALA A 113 5.85 -5.26 -10.76
C ALA A 113 4.89 -6.23 -10.05
N PHE A 114 4.88 -6.26 -8.72
CA PHE A 114 4.09 -7.19 -7.91
C PHE A 114 2.83 -6.56 -7.27
N ILE A 115 2.65 -5.24 -7.40
CA ILE A 115 1.43 -4.51 -7.01
C ILE A 115 0.34 -4.70 -8.08
#